data_AF-A0A143WX06-F1
#
_entry.id   AF-A0A143WX06-F1
#
_cell.length_a   1.000
_cell.length_b   1.000
_cell.length_c   1.000
_cell.angle_alpha   90.00
_cell.angle_beta   90.00
_cell.angle_gamma   90.00
#
_symmetry.space_group_name_H-M   'P 1'
#
loop_
_entity.id
_entity.type
_entity.pdbx_description
1 polymer ?
#
loop_
_entity_poly.entity_id
_entity_poly.type
_entity_poly.pdbx_seq_one_letter_code
_entity_poly.pdbx_strand_id
1 'polypeptide(L)'
;MVKIIQINQTGKAHRIDGRSCEDALFVSEAPFVCCLADGVSNSTYGGLGAKHLVDSIGHYLTRENVLSRFSEMDAQSVRQDFVSMISQVTNYLCQHHPNSKPNDFAATFMACFIYQDTLTIVHAGDGAIFALHNTKKEVDPVILSYPDDNQFDQVYHAAHKDTISRLRVLRLRLSDLKGLILGTDGFTNAYLNPSYQGFDSESLLEAFDVRSNQELTDLVKNVHIREHQITDDISAIVVRFQGQVTQSSVSHQEVLLKMPEPEPVKREAPPLERQPSTQKKRKLKNHILPYVFAFLAFAIVIGLNLYVYFSMNTKLDELSSQLAEQQTKIDRIENLTQQNQLDLDSLMELQPSSE
;
A
#
# COMPACT_ATOMS: atom_id res chain seq x y z
N MET A 1 23.67 -9.94 4.02
CA MET A 1 23.56 -8.93 5.11
C MET A 1 22.25 -8.18 4.92
N VAL A 2 21.49 -7.91 6.00
CA VAL A 2 20.21 -7.19 5.90
C VAL A 2 20.41 -5.75 6.35
N LYS A 3 19.91 -4.79 5.59
CA LYS A 3 19.89 -3.37 5.97
C LYS A 3 18.44 -2.93 6.16
N ILE A 4 18.17 -2.27 7.28
CA ILE A 4 16.84 -1.77 7.63
C ILE A 4 16.89 -0.24 7.68
N ILE A 5 15.93 0.40 7.01
CA ILE A 5 15.70 1.84 7.00
C ILE A 5 14.24 2.02 7.38
N GLN A 6 13.93 2.96 8.26
CA GLN A 6 12.58 3.11 8.78
C GLN A 6 12.22 4.57 8.99
N ILE A 7 10.91 4.84 8.94
CA ILE A 7 10.32 6.12 9.29
C ILE A 7 9.06 5.87 10.11
N ASN A 8 8.82 6.74 11.09
CA ASN A 8 7.57 6.86 11.81
C ASN A 8 7.35 8.36 12.06
N GLN A 9 6.38 8.93 11.35
CA GLN A 9 6.14 10.36 11.33
C GLN A 9 4.67 10.67 11.61
N THR A 10 4.42 11.46 12.66
CA THR A 10 3.08 11.97 12.95
C THR A 10 2.55 12.79 11.79
N GLY A 11 1.33 12.53 11.35
CA GLY A 11 0.62 13.17 10.27
C GLY A 11 0.27 14.61 10.53
N LYS A 12 -0.14 15.32 9.47
CA LYS A 12 -0.58 16.72 9.59
C LYS A 12 -1.86 16.83 10.42
N ALA A 13 -2.82 15.93 10.24
CA ALA A 13 -4.07 15.92 11.00
C ALA A 13 -3.80 15.76 12.50
N HIS A 14 -3.05 14.73 12.90
CA HIS A 14 -2.69 14.49 14.30
C HIS A 14 -1.91 15.66 14.93
N ARG A 15 -0.96 16.26 14.20
CA ARG A 15 -0.25 17.45 14.70
C ARG A 15 -1.18 18.64 14.95
N ILE A 16 -2.16 18.87 14.09
CA ILE A 16 -3.14 19.97 14.25
C ILE A 16 -4.02 19.71 15.48
N ASP A 17 -4.41 18.46 15.69
CA ASP A 17 -5.23 18.04 16.84
C ASP A 17 -4.45 17.93 18.15
N GLY A 18 -3.12 18.12 18.12
CA GLY A 18 -2.25 17.89 19.28
C GLY A 18 -2.14 16.42 19.68
N ARG A 19 -2.45 15.49 18.78
CA ARG A 19 -2.31 14.04 18.95
C ARG A 19 -0.93 13.57 18.51
N SER A 20 -0.43 12.52 19.17
CA SER A 20 0.81 11.83 18.77
C SER A 20 0.55 10.90 17.58
N CYS A 21 1.63 10.39 16.99
CA CYS A 21 1.54 9.28 16.04
C CYS A 21 0.81 8.10 16.69
N GLU A 22 -0.15 7.50 15.98
CA GLU A 22 -0.84 6.28 16.31
C GLU A 22 -0.24 5.06 15.58
N ASP A 23 0.65 5.29 14.62
CA ASP A 23 1.53 4.26 14.05
C ASP A 23 2.60 3.79 15.04
N ALA A 24 2.90 2.49 15.01
CA ALA A 24 3.95 1.87 15.79
C ALA A 24 4.79 0.87 14.99
N LEU A 25 6.09 0.81 15.33
CA LEU A 25 7.05 -0.11 14.72
C LEU A 25 7.87 -0.85 15.76
N PHE A 26 8.29 -2.07 15.42
CA PHE A 26 9.27 -2.86 16.15
C PHE A 26 10.27 -3.45 15.15
N VAL A 27 11.57 -3.31 15.41
CA VAL A 27 12.63 -3.83 14.54
C VAL A 27 13.70 -4.52 15.37
N SER A 28 14.10 -5.72 14.94
CA SER A 28 15.26 -6.47 15.43
C SER A 28 16.06 -6.99 14.24
N GLU A 29 17.38 -6.83 14.26
CA GLU A 29 18.26 -7.32 13.19
C GLU A 29 18.73 -8.77 13.41
N ALA A 30 18.81 -9.20 14.67
CA ALA A 30 19.33 -10.50 15.06
C ALA A 30 18.55 -11.05 16.28
N PRO A 31 17.57 -11.96 16.06
CA PRO A 31 17.07 -12.41 14.75
C PRO A 31 16.32 -11.30 14.00
N PHE A 32 16.21 -11.43 12.68
CA PHE A 32 15.50 -10.45 11.86
C PHE A 32 13.99 -10.54 12.07
N VAL A 33 13.42 -9.46 12.61
CA VAL A 33 11.99 -9.28 12.85
C VAL A 33 11.65 -7.81 12.62
N CYS A 34 10.66 -7.54 11.77
CA CYS A 34 10.03 -6.23 11.64
C CYS A 34 8.53 -6.37 11.89
N CYS A 35 7.96 -5.48 12.68
CA CYS A 35 6.52 -5.35 12.86
C CYS A 35 6.11 -3.90 12.67
N LEU A 36 4.94 -3.69 12.09
CA LEU A 36 4.35 -2.39 11.80
C LEU A 36 2.84 -2.47 12.07
N ALA A 37 2.29 -1.47 12.73
CA ALA A 37 0.87 -1.36 12.99
C ALA A 37 0.44 0.10 12.93
N ASP A 38 -0.79 0.32 12.50
CA ASP A 38 -1.47 1.61 12.45
C ASP A 38 -2.70 1.55 13.36
N GLY A 39 -2.86 2.56 14.21
CA GLY A 39 -4.01 2.69 15.09
C GLY A 39 -5.22 3.24 14.34
N VAL A 40 -6.33 2.50 14.34
CA VAL A 40 -7.54 2.93 13.61
C VAL A 40 -8.09 4.22 14.20
N SER A 41 -8.29 5.27 13.38
CA SER A 41 -8.60 6.63 13.88
C SER A 41 -9.92 6.75 14.67
N ASN A 42 -10.86 5.82 14.49
CA ASN A 42 -12.12 5.76 15.25
C ASN A 42 -11.99 5.02 16.60
N SER A 43 -10.80 4.51 16.91
CA SER A 43 -10.47 3.77 18.12
C SER A 43 -9.93 4.73 19.18
N THR A 44 -10.54 4.75 20.37
CA THR A 44 -10.15 5.71 21.44
C THR A 44 -8.68 5.56 21.89
N TYR A 45 -8.14 4.35 21.81
CA TYR A 45 -6.77 3.99 22.17
C TYR A 45 -6.06 3.25 21.01
N GLY A 46 -6.35 3.64 19.76
CA GLY A 46 -5.77 3.02 18.55
C GLY A 46 -4.24 2.96 18.60
N GLY A 47 -3.58 4.09 18.86
CA GLY A 47 -2.12 4.13 18.98
C GLY A 47 -1.53 3.29 20.12
N LEU A 48 -2.27 3.13 21.23
CA LEU A 48 -1.85 2.25 22.31
C LEU A 48 -1.97 0.78 21.91
N GLY A 49 -3.03 0.43 21.18
CA GLY A 49 -3.23 -0.89 20.59
C GLY A 49 -2.09 -1.26 19.62
N ALA A 50 -1.81 -0.37 18.66
CA ALA A 50 -0.73 -0.54 17.69
C ALA A 50 0.62 -0.78 18.38
N LYS A 51 0.98 0.08 19.33
CA LYS A 51 2.23 -0.04 20.11
C LYS A 51 2.34 -1.38 20.83
N HIS A 52 1.32 -1.77 21.58
CA HIS A 52 1.38 -3.03 22.34
C HIS A 52 1.39 -4.26 21.45
N LEU A 53 0.76 -4.22 20.27
CA LEU A 53 0.81 -5.31 19.30
C LEU A 53 2.23 -5.49 18.76
N VAL A 54 2.85 -4.44 18.22
CA VAL A 54 4.20 -4.55 17.65
C VAL A 54 5.25 -4.89 18.70
N ASP A 55 5.16 -4.32 19.90
CA ASP A 55 6.10 -4.61 20.98
C ASP A 55 5.95 -6.05 21.47
N SER A 56 4.74 -6.49 21.82
CA SER A 56 4.53 -7.81 22.43
C SER A 56 4.82 -8.95 21.44
N ILE A 57 4.31 -8.82 20.21
CA ILE A 57 4.48 -9.86 19.19
C ILE A 57 5.90 -9.80 18.62
N GLY A 58 6.46 -8.62 18.41
CA GLY A 58 7.83 -8.44 17.96
C GLY A 58 8.84 -9.10 18.90
N HIS A 59 8.78 -8.83 20.21
CA HIS A 59 9.64 -9.48 21.22
C HIS A 59 9.39 -10.99 21.35
N TYR A 60 8.17 -11.47 21.06
CA TYR A 60 7.91 -12.91 21.04
C TYR A 60 8.59 -13.58 19.85
N LEU A 61 8.56 -12.93 18.68
CA LEU A 61 9.18 -13.40 17.44
C LEU A 61 10.71 -13.35 17.48
N THR A 62 11.35 -12.63 18.41
CA THR A 62 12.82 -12.65 18.53
C THR A 62 13.37 -13.91 19.20
N ARG A 63 12.51 -14.85 19.61
CA ARG A 63 12.94 -16.10 20.25
C ARG A 63 13.17 -17.18 19.19
N GLU A 64 14.37 -17.75 19.17
CA GLU A 64 14.76 -18.74 18.15
C GLU A 64 13.82 -19.95 18.09
N ASN A 65 13.38 -20.47 19.24
CA ASN A 65 12.43 -21.58 19.31
C ASN A 65 11.05 -21.22 18.74
N VAL A 66 10.64 -19.95 18.83
CA VAL A 66 9.39 -19.44 18.25
C VAL A 66 9.52 -19.38 16.73
N LEU A 67 10.63 -18.84 16.22
CA LEU A 67 10.91 -18.78 14.78
C LEU A 67 10.99 -20.17 14.15
N SER A 68 11.71 -21.09 14.78
CA SER A 68 11.78 -22.49 14.34
C SER A 68 10.39 -23.12 14.25
N ARG A 69 9.58 -22.96 15.31
CA ARG A 69 8.20 -23.47 15.34
C ARG A 69 7.34 -22.90 14.20
N PHE A 70 7.41 -21.59 13.94
CA PHE A 70 6.66 -20.98 12.85
C PHE A 70 7.14 -21.39 11.45
N SER A 71 8.39 -21.81 11.29
CA SER A 71 8.90 -22.32 10.01
C SER A 71 8.32 -23.70 9.65
N GLU A 72 7.93 -24.50 10.64
CA GLU A 72 7.38 -25.85 10.47
C GLU A 72 5.85 -25.89 10.34
N MET A 73 5.17 -24.85 10.83
CA MET A 73 3.70 -24.76 10.80
C MET A 73 3.17 -24.52 9.38
N ASP A 74 1.95 -24.99 9.07
CA ASP A 74 1.24 -24.53 7.88
C ASP A 74 0.71 -23.09 8.05
N ALA A 75 0.30 -22.45 6.96
CA ALA A 75 -0.20 -21.08 6.98
C ALA A 75 -1.47 -20.88 7.81
N GLN A 76 -2.27 -21.94 8.02
CA GLN A 76 -3.50 -21.89 8.82
C GLN A 76 -3.18 -21.90 10.32
N SER A 77 -2.19 -22.69 10.71
CA SER A 77 -1.70 -22.79 12.09
C SER A 77 -0.99 -21.50 12.50
N VAL A 78 -0.17 -20.92 11.62
CA VAL A 78 0.42 -19.58 11.83
C VAL A 78 -0.67 -18.54 12.04
N ARG A 79 -1.70 -18.52 11.19
CA ARG A 79 -2.87 -17.63 11.32
C ARG A 79 -3.53 -17.74 12.71
N GLN A 80 -3.83 -18.95 13.15
CA GLN A 80 -4.47 -19.20 14.43
C GLN A 80 -3.62 -18.70 15.62
N ASP A 81 -2.32 -18.94 15.57
CA ASP A 81 -1.39 -18.46 16.59
C ASP A 81 -1.31 -16.94 16.63
N PHE A 82 -1.25 -16.26 15.48
CA PHE A 82 -1.26 -14.80 15.43
C PHE A 82 -2.58 -14.20 15.94
N VAL A 83 -3.73 -14.76 15.56
CA VAL A 83 -5.04 -14.33 16.09
C VAL A 83 -5.11 -14.51 17.60
N SER A 84 -4.57 -15.61 18.12
CA SER A 84 -4.47 -15.85 19.56
C SER A 84 -3.59 -14.83 20.26
N MET A 85 -2.41 -14.52 19.70
CA MET A 85 -1.50 -13.50 20.23
C MET A 85 -2.14 -12.10 20.23
N ILE A 86 -2.76 -11.69 19.13
CA ILE A 86 -3.48 -10.42 19.02
C ILE A 86 -4.58 -10.34 20.09
N SER A 87 -5.38 -11.40 20.21
CA SER A 87 -6.46 -11.46 21.22
C SER A 87 -5.93 -11.37 22.65
N GLN A 88 -4.79 -12.01 22.95
CA GLN A 88 -4.15 -11.92 24.27
C GLN A 88 -3.68 -10.50 24.57
N VAL A 89 -3.05 -9.82 23.61
CA VAL A 89 -2.63 -8.41 23.75
C VAL A 89 -3.84 -7.50 23.99
N THR A 90 -4.89 -7.62 23.16
CA THR A 90 -6.11 -6.81 23.31
C THR A 90 -6.81 -7.08 24.65
N ASN A 91 -6.91 -8.34 25.08
CA ASN A 91 -7.51 -8.68 26.38
C ASN A 91 -6.69 -8.11 27.55
N TYR A 92 -5.36 -8.15 27.46
CA TYR A 92 -4.48 -7.52 28.44
C TYR A 92 -4.75 -6.01 28.53
N LEU A 93 -4.89 -5.31 27.40
CA LEU A 93 -5.22 -3.88 27.36
C LEU A 93 -6.58 -3.59 28.00
N CYS A 94 -7.62 -4.36 27.67
CA CYS A 94 -8.94 -4.20 28.27
C CYS A 94 -8.92 -4.38 29.80
N GLN A 95 -8.09 -5.28 30.33
CA GLN A 95 -7.95 -5.50 31.76
C GLN A 95 -7.28 -4.31 32.48
N HIS A 96 -6.37 -3.60 31.80
CA HIS A 96 -5.61 -2.48 32.38
C HIS A 96 -6.24 -1.11 32.11
N HIS A 97 -7.30 -1.05 31.31
CA HIS A 97 -8.06 0.16 31.00
C HIS A 97 -9.56 -0.09 31.28
N PRO A 98 -10.01 0.06 32.54
CA PRO A 98 -11.40 -0.18 32.91
C PRO A 98 -12.38 0.62 32.04
N ASN A 99 -13.48 -0.01 31.64
CA ASN A 99 -14.52 0.50 30.72
C ASN A 99 -14.15 0.55 29.23
N SER A 100 -12.93 0.14 28.86
CA SER A 100 -12.59 -0.06 27.45
C SER A 100 -13.15 -1.37 26.90
N LYS A 101 -13.25 -1.45 25.57
CA LYS A 101 -13.64 -2.62 24.79
C LYS A 101 -12.53 -2.97 23.80
N PRO A 102 -12.51 -4.19 23.24
CA PRO A 102 -11.50 -4.59 22.26
C PRO A 102 -11.34 -3.61 21.08
N ASN A 103 -12.45 -3.07 20.57
CA ASN A 103 -12.44 -2.12 19.46
C ASN A 103 -11.89 -0.74 19.84
N ASP A 104 -11.74 -0.42 21.13
CA ASP A 104 -11.09 0.82 21.56
C ASP A 104 -9.57 0.72 21.43
N PHE A 105 -9.00 -0.45 21.13
CA PHE A 105 -7.58 -0.68 20.82
C PHE A 105 -7.39 -1.21 19.40
N ALA A 106 -8.32 -0.92 18.49
CA ALA A 106 -8.26 -1.39 17.12
C ALA A 106 -7.04 -0.81 16.40
N ALA A 107 -6.25 -1.71 15.82
CA ALA A 107 -5.07 -1.38 15.02
C ALA A 107 -4.87 -2.44 13.93
N THR A 108 -4.22 -2.07 12.83
CA THR A 108 -3.70 -3.00 11.82
C THR A 108 -2.51 -3.78 12.39
N PHE A 109 -2.05 -4.79 11.66
CA PHE A 109 -0.83 -5.50 12.03
C PHE A 109 -0.15 -6.15 10.82
N MET A 110 1.10 -5.77 10.60
CA MET A 110 2.02 -6.40 9.66
C MET A 110 3.26 -6.87 10.40
N ALA A 111 3.76 -8.05 10.04
CA ALA A 111 5.05 -8.52 10.48
C ALA A 111 5.78 -9.23 9.35
N CYS A 112 7.10 -9.09 9.32
CA CYS A 112 7.96 -9.97 8.57
C CYS A 112 9.12 -10.45 9.44
N PHE A 113 9.48 -11.72 9.32
CA PHE A 113 10.56 -12.31 10.09
C PHE A 113 11.27 -13.38 9.28
N ILE A 114 12.56 -13.56 9.56
CA ILE A 114 13.41 -14.51 8.84
C ILE A 114 13.79 -15.63 9.78
N TYR A 115 13.63 -16.86 9.30
CA TYR A 115 14.26 -18.03 9.87
C TYR A 115 14.94 -18.81 8.76
N GLN A 116 16.25 -19.06 8.92
CA GLN A 116 17.09 -19.65 7.89
C GLN A 116 17.01 -18.83 6.58
N ASP A 117 16.58 -19.45 5.47
CA ASP A 117 16.45 -18.80 4.15
C ASP A 117 15.00 -18.39 3.81
N THR A 118 14.08 -18.48 4.78
CA THR A 118 12.65 -18.18 4.57
C THR A 118 12.26 -16.88 5.25
N LEU A 119 11.75 -15.94 4.47
CA LEU A 119 10.99 -14.80 4.93
C LEU A 119 9.53 -15.22 5.09
N THR A 120 9.00 -15.06 6.31
CA THR A 120 7.56 -15.19 6.56
C THR A 120 6.96 -13.81 6.76
N ILE A 121 5.84 -13.55 6.09
CA ILE A 121 5.06 -12.32 6.18
C ILE A 121 3.70 -12.65 6.77
N VAL A 122 3.24 -11.80 7.68
CA VAL A 122 1.92 -11.84 8.31
C VAL A 122 1.29 -10.47 8.13
N HIS A 123 0.05 -10.40 7.64
CA HIS A 123 -0.61 -9.13 7.37
C HIS A 123 -2.12 -9.17 7.63
N ALA A 124 -2.60 -8.25 8.45
CA ALA A 124 -4.00 -7.89 8.66
C ALA A 124 -4.14 -6.35 8.65
N GLY A 125 -5.06 -5.82 7.82
CA GLY A 125 -5.29 -4.38 7.67
C GLY A 125 -5.06 -3.87 6.25
N ASP A 126 -5.05 -2.55 6.15
CA ASP A 126 -5.10 -1.72 4.95
C ASP A 126 -3.75 -1.11 4.54
N GLY A 127 -2.70 -1.34 5.32
CA GLY A 127 -1.33 -1.18 4.86
C GLY A 127 -1.02 -2.09 3.66
N ALA A 128 0.18 -1.96 3.10
CA ALA A 128 0.62 -2.77 1.98
C ALA A 128 2.07 -3.23 2.15
N ILE A 129 2.37 -4.36 1.51
CA ILE A 129 3.71 -4.94 1.50
C ILE A 129 4.18 -5.07 0.05
N PHE A 130 5.27 -4.38 -0.26
CA PHE A 130 5.90 -4.40 -1.57
C PHE A 130 7.20 -5.22 -1.53
N ALA A 131 7.55 -5.85 -2.65
CA ALA A 131 8.84 -6.50 -2.82
C ALA A 131 9.53 -6.07 -4.10
N LEU A 132 10.85 -6.06 -4.03
CA LEU A 132 11.70 -5.96 -5.21
C LEU A 132 12.33 -7.34 -5.46
N HIS A 133 11.99 -7.96 -6.59
CA HIS A 133 12.46 -9.31 -6.88
C HIS A 133 13.95 -9.36 -7.26
N ASN A 134 14.58 -10.47 -6.90
CA ASN A 134 15.96 -10.77 -7.29
C ASN A 134 16.03 -11.57 -8.60
N THR A 135 15.42 -11.04 -9.66
CA THR A 135 15.55 -11.63 -11.01
C THR A 135 16.34 -10.71 -11.94
N LYS A 136 16.84 -11.28 -13.04
CA LYS A 136 17.48 -10.55 -14.14
C LYS A 136 16.47 -9.88 -15.09
N LYS A 137 15.18 -10.21 -14.96
CA LYS A 137 14.12 -9.84 -15.92
C LYS A 137 13.15 -8.82 -15.36
N GLU A 138 12.85 -8.89 -14.07
CA GLU A 138 11.96 -7.96 -13.38
C GLU A 138 12.79 -7.08 -12.46
N VAL A 139 12.88 -5.82 -12.85
CA VAL A 139 13.37 -4.75 -11.98
C VAL A 139 12.20 -4.07 -11.29
N ASP A 140 10.96 -4.31 -11.73
CA ASP A 140 9.80 -3.62 -11.20
C ASP A 140 9.39 -4.18 -9.82
N PRO A 141 9.04 -3.31 -8.87
CA PRO A 141 8.50 -3.73 -7.60
C PRO A 141 7.14 -4.38 -7.80
N VAL A 142 6.75 -5.27 -6.90
CA VAL A 142 5.45 -5.94 -6.91
C VAL A 142 4.76 -5.76 -5.57
N ILE A 143 3.43 -5.82 -5.57
CA ILE A 143 2.63 -5.88 -4.34
C ILE A 143 2.56 -7.36 -3.92
N LEU A 144 3.18 -7.70 -2.78
CA LEU A 144 3.03 -9.02 -2.18
C LEU A 144 1.73 -9.15 -1.43
N SER A 145 1.26 -8.06 -0.82
CA SER A 145 0.01 -8.04 -0.08
C SER A 145 -0.66 -6.67 -0.20
N TYR A 146 -1.80 -6.64 -0.88
CA TYR A 146 -2.64 -5.46 -1.06
C TYR A 146 -3.28 -4.99 0.26
N PRO A 147 -3.76 -3.75 0.36
CA PRO A 147 -4.68 -3.34 1.42
C PRO A 147 -5.88 -4.29 1.54
N ASP A 148 -6.40 -4.42 2.76
CA ASP A 148 -7.59 -5.21 3.05
C ASP A 148 -8.72 -4.35 3.61
N ASP A 149 -9.39 -3.63 2.73
CA ASP A 149 -10.54 -2.75 3.04
C ASP A 149 -11.88 -3.35 2.64
N ASN A 150 -12.96 -2.89 3.26
CA ASN A 150 -14.32 -3.17 2.78
C ASN A 150 -14.79 -2.14 1.74
N GLN A 151 -15.97 -2.37 1.13
CA GLN A 151 -16.56 -1.49 0.10
C GLN A 151 -16.96 -0.09 0.63
N PHE A 152 -16.71 0.20 1.90
CA PHE A 152 -17.01 1.46 2.57
C PHE A 152 -15.76 2.05 3.24
N ASP A 153 -14.57 1.64 2.78
CA ASP A 153 -13.26 2.08 3.29
C ASP A 153 -13.10 1.88 4.79
N GLN A 154 -13.75 0.84 5.35
CA GLN A 154 -13.52 0.46 6.74
C GLN A 154 -12.43 -0.62 6.81
N VAL A 155 -11.44 -0.32 7.63
CA VAL A 155 -10.29 -1.15 7.94
C VAL A 155 -10.73 -2.41 8.69
N TYR A 156 -10.30 -3.59 8.21
CA TYR A 156 -10.37 -4.82 9.00
C TYR A 156 -9.18 -4.88 9.97
N HIS A 157 -9.33 -4.27 11.14
CA HIS A 157 -8.30 -4.26 12.16
C HIS A 157 -7.94 -5.66 12.67
N ALA A 158 -6.74 -5.83 13.20
CA ALA A 158 -6.17 -7.12 13.58
C ALA A 158 -7.04 -7.91 14.58
N ALA A 159 -7.74 -7.22 15.50
CA ALA A 159 -8.62 -7.87 16.49
C ALA A 159 -10.06 -8.11 15.98
N HIS A 160 -10.37 -7.81 14.71
CA HIS A 160 -11.70 -8.03 14.15
C HIS A 160 -12.07 -9.53 14.17
N LYS A 161 -13.36 -9.84 14.42
CA LYS A 161 -13.86 -11.23 14.52
C LYS A 161 -13.56 -12.07 13.27
N ASP A 162 -13.48 -11.41 12.11
CA ASP A 162 -13.27 -12.06 10.83
C ASP A 162 -11.77 -12.16 10.46
N THR A 163 -10.86 -11.62 11.28
CA THR A 163 -9.42 -11.58 11.00
C THR A 163 -8.84 -12.96 10.70
N ILE A 164 -9.29 -14.04 11.34
CA ILE A 164 -8.78 -15.38 11.04
C ILE A 164 -8.92 -15.77 9.56
N SER A 165 -9.98 -15.28 8.91
CA SER A 165 -10.27 -15.55 7.49
C SER A 165 -9.55 -14.60 6.53
N ARG A 166 -9.04 -13.47 7.03
CA ARG A 166 -8.47 -12.38 6.23
C ARG A 166 -6.96 -12.19 6.44
N LEU A 167 -6.44 -12.63 7.58
CA LEU A 167 -5.02 -12.56 7.90
C LEU A 167 -4.24 -13.37 6.87
N ARG A 168 -3.31 -12.71 6.20
CA ARG A 168 -2.49 -13.32 5.15
C ARG A 168 -1.18 -13.78 5.74
N VAL A 169 -0.78 -15.01 5.38
CA VAL A 169 0.53 -15.57 5.69
C VAL A 169 1.20 -15.93 4.37
N LEU A 170 2.31 -15.29 4.08
CA LEU A 170 3.11 -15.52 2.87
C LEU A 170 4.49 -16.00 3.27
N ARG A 171 5.08 -16.89 2.46
CA ARG A 171 6.45 -17.37 2.64
C ARG A 171 7.22 -17.24 1.34
N LEU A 172 8.40 -16.65 1.43
CA LEU A 172 9.28 -16.35 0.31
C LEU A 172 10.70 -16.78 0.65
N ARG A 173 11.46 -17.25 -0.34
CA ARG A 173 12.89 -17.47 -0.17
C ARG A 173 13.62 -16.14 -0.26
N LEU A 174 14.62 -15.93 0.59
CA LEU A 174 15.42 -14.71 0.53
C LEU A 174 16.21 -14.59 -0.76
N SER A 175 16.59 -15.72 -1.37
CA SER A 175 17.24 -15.75 -2.70
C SER A 175 16.44 -15.00 -3.77
N ASP A 176 15.12 -14.93 -3.62
CA ASP A 176 14.19 -14.42 -4.62
C ASP A 176 13.88 -12.91 -4.42
N LEU A 177 14.49 -12.27 -3.41
CA LEU A 177 14.21 -10.90 -2.99
C LEU A 177 15.47 -10.02 -2.93
N LYS A 178 15.41 -8.82 -3.49
CA LYS A 178 16.40 -7.73 -3.29
C LYS A 178 15.99 -6.81 -2.14
N GLY A 179 14.69 -6.65 -1.92
CA GLY A 179 14.18 -5.81 -0.85
C GLY A 179 12.70 -6.02 -0.58
N LEU A 180 12.25 -5.46 0.54
CA LEU A 180 10.88 -5.48 1.01
C LEU A 180 10.54 -4.10 1.58
N ILE A 181 9.31 -3.61 1.38
CA ILE A 181 8.78 -2.42 2.06
C ILE A 181 7.47 -2.82 2.75
N LEU A 182 7.37 -2.58 4.06
CA LEU A 182 6.11 -2.57 4.80
C LEU A 182 5.73 -1.11 5.00
N GLY A 183 4.50 -0.72 4.68
CA GLY A 183 4.02 0.64 4.90
C GLY A 183 2.59 0.67 5.41
N THR A 184 2.30 1.61 6.31
CA THR A 184 0.93 1.99 6.68
C THR A 184 0.26 2.70 5.51
N ASP A 185 -1.05 2.89 5.56
CA ASP A 185 -1.81 3.50 4.47
C ASP A 185 -1.30 4.93 4.15
N GLY A 186 -0.87 5.70 5.15
CA GLY A 186 -0.23 7.00 4.98
C GLY A 186 1.10 6.95 4.20
N PHE A 187 1.77 5.80 4.17
CA PHE A 187 2.89 5.58 3.24
C PHE A 187 2.40 5.02 1.89
N THR A 188 1.55 4.00 1.90
CA THR A 188 1.26 3.22 0.70
C THR A 188 0.33 3.94 -0.27
N ASN A 189 -0.53 4.84 0.21
CA ASN A 189 -1.49 5.59 -0.60
C ASN A 189 -0.82 6.53 -1.61
N ALA A 190 0.44 6.91 -1.41
CA ALA A 190 1.20 7.64 -2.41
C ALA A 190 1.47 6.80 -3.67
N TYR A 191 1.56 5.48 -3.53
CA TYR A 191 1.93 4.56 -4.62
C TYR A 191 0.73 3.82 -5.19
N LEU A 192 -0.31 3.58 -4.41
CA LEU A 192 -1.48 2.83 -4.84
C LEU A 192 -2.41 3.70 -5.68
N ASN A 193 -2.91 3.16 -6.80
CA ASN A 193 -3.91 3.85 -7.60
C ASN A 193 -5.32 3.44 -7.15
N PRO A 194 -6.19 4.37 -6.70
CA PRO A 194 -7.56 4.02 -6.31
C PRO A 194 -8.47 3.69 -7.51
N SER A 195 -8.11 4.17 -8.71
CA SER A 195 -8.95 4.10 -9.92
C SER A 195 -8.85 2.76 -10.67
N TYR A 196 -7.77 2.02 -10.46
CA TYR A 196 -7.56 0.66 -10.95
C TYR A 196 -6.58 -0.05 -10.01
N GLN A 197 -6.65 -1.37 -9.86
CA GLN A 197 -5.78 -2.17 -8.96
C GLN A 197 -4.29 -2.20 -9.38
N GLY A 198 -3.71 -1.06 -9.73
CA GLY A 198 -2.30 -0.86 -10.04
C GLY A 198 -1.63 0.09 -9.05
N PHE A 199 -0.34 0.34 -9.27
CA PHE A 199 0.49 1.21 -8.44
C PHE A 199 1.53 1.91 -9.30
N ASP A 200 2.07 3.02 -8.79
CA ASP A 200 3.20 3.73 -9.39
C ASP A 200 4.50 2.96 -9.10
N SER A 201 4.93 2.16 -10.08
CA SER A 201 6.15 1.36 -9.97
C SER A 201 7.43 2.21 -9.97
N GLU A 202 7.44 3.35 -10.66
CA GLU A 202 8.62 4.21 -10.78
C GLU A 202 8.90 4.92 -9.45
N SER A 203 7.88 5.56 -8.87
CA SER A 203 8.00 6.21 -7.56
C SER A 203 8.30 5.19 -6.46
N LEU A 204 7.75 3.98 -6.55
CA LEU A 204 8.04 2.92 -5.59
C LEU A 204 9.47 2.38 -5.73
N LEU A 205 10.06 2.38 -6.93
CA LEU A 205 11.47 2.05 -7.12
C LEU A 205 12.39 3.04 -6.42
N GLU A 206 12.08 4.34 -6.47
CA GLU A 206 12.83 5.36 -5.73
C GLU A 206 12.80 5.09 -4.22
N ALA A 207 11.65 4.64 -3.70
CA ALA A 207 11.51 4.24 -2.31
C ALA A 207 12.38 3.03 -1.94
N PHE A 208 12.56 2.06 -2.85
CA PHE A 208 13.51 0.96 -2.66
C PHE A 208 14.97 1.41 -2.72
N ASP A 209 15.24 2.52 -3.41
CA ASP A 209 16.60 2.99 -3.64
C ASP A 209 17.18 3.85 -2.51
N VAL A 210 16.35 4.32 -1.59
CA VAL A 210 16.79 5.02 -0.38
C VAL A 210 17.87 4.23 0.39
N ARG A 211 18.87 4.96 0.88
CA ARG A 211 20.06 4.40 1.54
C ARG A 211 20.18 4.83 2.99
N SER A 212 19.34 5.73 3.48
CA SER A 212 19.38 6.21 4.86
C SER A 212 17.99 6.63 5.36
N ASN A 213 17.81 6.70 6.68
CA ASN A 213 16.57 7.23 7.26
C ASN A 213 16.34 8.69 6.86
N GLN A 214 17.41 9.45 6.63
CA GLN A 214 17.32 10.83 6.16
C GLN A 214 16.78 10.90 4.73
N GLU A 215 17.29 10.07 3.81
CA GLU A 215 16.75 9.98 2.45
C GLU A 215 15.28 9.55 2.43
N LEU A 216 14.90 8.56 3.26
CA LEU A 216 13.50 8.16 3.39
C LEU A 216 12.63 9.30 3.96
N THR A 217 13.16 10.07 4.92
CA THR A 217 12.47 11.25 5.46
C THR A 217 12.26 12.33 4.40
N ASP A 218 13.26 12.58 3.56
CA ASP A 218 13.17 13.59 2.51
C ASP A 218 12.22 13.14 1.39
N LEU A 219 12.22 11.85 1.06
CA LEU A 219 11.23 11.24 0.16
C LEU A 219 9.81 11.40 0.72
N VAL A 220 9.58 11.11 2.00
CA VAL A 220 8.25 11.30 2.63
C VAL A 220 7.81 12.76 2.60
N LYS A 221 8.70 13.71 2.88
CA LYS A 221 8.37 15.14 2.81
C LYS A 221 8.00 15.61 1.41
N ASN A 222 8.73 15.17 0.40
CA ASN A 222 8.53 15.64 -0.98
C ASN A 222 7.37 14.91 -1.66
N VAL A 223 7.40 13.59 -1.66
CA VAL A 223 6.40 12.78 -2.37
C VAL A 223 5.10 12.73 -1.56
N HIS A 224 5.14 12.23 -0.33
CA HIS A 224 3.90 11.94 0.40
C HIS A 224 3.21 13.21 0.89
N ILE A 225 3.96 14.12 1.52
CA ILE A 225 3.37 15.33 2.15
C ILE A 225 3.14 16.45 1.15
N ARG A 226 4.09 16.71 0.23
CA ARG A 226 3.99 17.86 -0.68
C ARG A 226 3.25 17.53 -1.98
N GLU A 227 3.56 16.41 -2.62
CA GLU A 227 2.94 16.04 -3.89
C GLU A 227 1.57 15.38 -3.69
N HIS A 228 1.51 14.32 -2.88
CA HIS A 228 0.28 13.57 -2.62
C HIS A 228 -0.60 14.15 -1.51
N GLN A 229 -0.11 15.16 -0.78
CA GLN A 229 -0.85 15.85 0.29
C GLN A 229 -1.40 14.90 1.37
N ILE A 230 -0.69 13.80 1.66
CA ILE A 230 -1.06 12.86 2.71
C ILE A 230 -1.07 13.60 4.05
N THR A 231 -2.18 13.45 4.78
CA THR A 231 -2.39 14.11 6.07
C THR A 231 -2.34 13.19 7.27
N ASP A 232 -2.42 11.88 7.04
CA ASP A 232 -2.36 10.86 8.09
C ASP A 232 -0.93 10.63 8.61
N ASP A 233 -0.79 9.83 9.66
CA ASP A 233 0.48 9.28 10.12
C ASP A 233 1.16 8.47 9.00
N ILE A 234 2.48 8.56 8.92
CA ILE A 234 3.25 7.95 7.84
C ILE A 234 4.36 7.10 8.44
N SER A 235 4.25 5.79 8.29
CA SER A 235 5.27 4.84 8.75
C SER A 235 5.60 3.79 7.72
N ALA A 236 6.89 3.50 7.59
CA ALA A 236 7.39 2.46 6.71
C ALA A 236 8.69 1.84 7.21
N ILE A 237 8.89 0.59 6.83
CA ILE A 237 10.12 -0.18 7.04
C ILE A 237 10.61 -0.67 5.68
N VAL A 238 11.73 -0.14 5.22
CA VAL A 238 12.43 -0.52 4.00
C VAL A 238 13.57 -1.47 4.36
N VAL A 239 13.50 -2.69 3.82
CA VAL A 239 14.46 -3.77 4.06
C VAL A 239 15.21 -4.05 2.77
N ARG A 240 16.53 -4.12 2.84
CA ARG A 240 17.39 -4.47 1.71
C ARG A 240 18.21 -5.70 2.02
N PHE A 241 18.14 -6.68 1.13
CA PHE A 241 18.91 -7.92 1.22
C PHE A 241 20.18 -7.79 0.37
N GLN A 242 21.35 -7.75 1.02
CA GLN A 242 22.65 -7.67 0.34
C GLN A 242 23.23 -9.08 0.10
N GLY A 243 23.25 -9.53 -1.18
CA GLY A 243 23.97 -10.72 -1.72
C GLY A 243 23.51 -12.09 -1.15
N GLN A 244 23.35 -13.19 -1.92
CA GLN A 244 24.06 -13.62 -3.12
C GLN A 244 23.09 -14.11 -4.23
N VAL A 245 23.41 -13.74 -5.48
CA VAL A 245 23.14 -14.62 -6.64
C VAL A 245 24.35 -15.54 -6.74
N THR A 246 24.32 -16.68 -6.04
CA THR A 246 25.12 -17.83 -6.41
C THR A 246 24.22 -18.75 -7.21
N GLN A 247 24.44 -18.78 -8.53
CA GLN A 247 23.88 -19.81 -9.39
C GLN A 247 24.35 -21.17 -8.87
N SER A 248 23.50 -21.86 -8.12
CA SER A 248 23.55 -23.31 -8.07
C SER A 248 22.46 -23.81 -9.00
N SER A 249 22.90 -24.52 -10.04
CA SER A 249 22.08 -25.23 -11.00
C SER A 249 21.20 -26.24 -10.28
N VAL A 250 20.00 -25.83 -9.90
CA VAL A 250 18.90 -26.74 -9.57
C VAL A 250 17.81 -26.45 -10.58
N SER A 251 17.46 -27.47 -11.35
CA SER A 251 16.47 -27.44 -12.42
C SER A 251 15.22 -26.68 -12.00
N HIS A 252 14.90 -25.61 -12.73
CA HIS A 252 13.63 -24.92 -12.64
C HIS A 252 12.50 -25.91 -12.92
N GLN A 253 11.81 -26.36 -11.86
CA GLN A 253 10.38 -26.61 -11.99
C GLN A 253 9.70 -25.26 -11.76
N GLU A 254 9.11 -24.73 -12.82
CA GLU A 254 8.17 -23.62 -12.77
C GLU A 254 7.02 -24.01 -11.82
N VAL A 255 7.11 -23.60 -10.56
CA VAL A 255 5.91 -23.40 -9.74
C VAL A 255 5.43 -22.01 -10.11
N LEU A 256 4.71 -21.94 -11.23
CA LEU A 256 3.85 -20.81 -11.52
C LEU A 256 2.87 -20.72 -10.34
N LEU A 257 3.07 -19.73 -9.46
CA LEU A 257 2.09 -19.35 -8.44
C LEU A 257 0.85 -18.86 -9.19
N LYS A 258 -0.02 -19.80 -9.59
CA LYS A 258 -1.43 -19.48 -9.78
C LYS A 258 -1.96 -19.16 -8.39
N MET A 259 -2.01 -17.87 -8.09
CA MET A 259 -2.88 -17.39 -7.02
C MET A 259 -4.27 -17.99 -7.29
N PRO A 260 -4.91 -18.64 -6.30
CA PRO A 260 -6.29 -19.07 -6.48
C PRO A 260 -7.12 -17.82 -6.76
N GLU A 261 -7.81 -17.81 -7.91
CA GLU A 261 -8.87 -16.84 -8.14
C GLU A 261 -9.84 -16.93 -6.97
N PRO A 262 -10.29 -15.79 -6.39
CA PRO A 262 -11.21 -15.81 -5.28
C PRO A 262 -12.46 -16.56 -5.70
N GLU A 263 -12.74 -17.70 -5.06
CA GLU A 263 -13.99 -18.41 -5.31
C GLU A 263 -15.16 -17.46 -5.02
N PRO A 264 -16.13 -17.33 -5.92
CA PRO A 264 -17.31 -16.51 -5.67
C PRO A 264 -18.03 -17.09 -4.46
N VAL A 265 -18.05 -16.32 -3.38
CA VAL A 265 -18.79 -16.64 -2.16
C VAL A 265 -20.24 -16.95 -2.55
N LYS A 266 -20.62 -18.24 -2.49
CA LYS A 266 -22.01 -18.65 -2.62
C LYS A 266 -22.77 -18.04 -1.45
N ARG A 267 -23.52 -16.97 -1.74
CA ARG A 267 -24.50 -16.39 -0.82
C ARG A 267 -25.61 -17.42 -0.62
N GLU A 268 -25.52 -18.22 0.44
CA GLU A 268 -26.70 -18.88 0.97
C GLU A 268 -27.63 -17.81 1.54
N ALA A 269 -28.87 -17.79 1.04
CA ALA A 269 -29.89 -16.89 1.54
C ALA A 269 -30.15 -17.20 3.03
N PRO A 270 -30.24 -16.19 3.90
CA PRO A 270 -30.52 -16.42 5.31
C PRO A 270 -31.89 -17.12 5.47
N PRO A 271 -32.06 -17.98 6.48
CA PRO A 271 -33.31 -18.67 6.72
C PRO A 271 -34.45 -17.67 6.93
N LEU A 272 -35.59 -17.91 6.27
CA LEU A 272 -36.83 -17.15 6.44
C LEU A 272 -37.28 -17.20 7.90
N GLU A 273 -37.00 -16.12 8.62
CA GLU A 273 -37.48 -15.87 9.97
C GLU A 273 -39.01 -15.71 9.92
N ARG A 274 -39.73 -16.55 10.67
CA ARG A 274 -41.20 -16.51 10.75
C ARG A 274 -41.63 -15.20 11.40
N GLN A 275 -42.38 -14.39 10.64
CA GLN A 275 -42.98 -13.15 11.14
C GLN A 275 -43.97 -13.41 12.28
N PRO A 276 -43.96 -12.62 13.37
CA PRO A 276 -45.08 -12.53 14.28
C PRO A 276 -46.23 -11.74 13.65
N SER A 277 -47.43 -12.26 13.90
CA SER A 277 -48.73 -11.76 13.48
C SER A 277 -49.02 -10.31 13.90
N THR A 278 -49.48 -9.52 12.93
CA THR A 278 -50.50 -8.46 13.01
C THR A 278 -50.52 -7.55 14.26
N GLN A 279 -50.15 -6.27 14.08
CA GLN A 279 -51.07 -5.14 14.35
C GLN A 279 -50.48 -3.78 13.93
N LYS A 280 -51.40 -2.87 13.53
CA LYS A 280 -51.26 -1.43 13.21
C LYS A 280 -50.77 -1.06 11.81
N LYS A 281 -51.71 -1.05 10.86
CA LYS A 281 -51.72 -0.15 9.70
C LYS A 281 -51.72 1.31 10.19
N ARG A 282 -50.56 1.98 10.15
CA ARG A 282 -50.47 3.45 10.12
C ARG A 282 -49.86 3.89 8.79
N LYS A 283 -50.47 4.93 8.23
CA LYS A 283 -50.22 5.53 6.91
C LYS A 283 -48.72 5.71 6.62
N LEU A 284 -48.19 4.94 5.68
CA LEU A 284 -46.89 5.17 5.05
C LEU A 284 -47.10 5.51 3.56
N LYS A 285 -47.70 6.68 3.30
CA LYS A 285 -47.64 7.34 2.01
C LYS A 285 -47.18 8.76 2.30
N ASN A 286 -45.91 9.03 2.01
CA ASN A 286 -45.31 10.36 1.71
C ASN A 286 -43.80 10.45 2.02
N HIS A 287 -43.15 9.42 2.58
CA HIS A 287 -41.70 9.50 2.91
C HIS A 287 -40.73 9.03 1.83
N ILE A 288 -41.17 8.41 0.72
CA ILE A 288 -40.24 7.91 -0.33
C ILE A 288 -39.93 8.99 -1.38
N LEU A 289 -40.87 9.90 -1.62
CA LEU A 289 -40.75 10.93 -2.66
C LEU A 289 -39.50 11.83 -2.53
N PRO A 290 -39.10 12.34 -1.35
CA PRO A 290 -37.92 13.20 -1.26
C PRO A 290 -36.60 12.46 -1.57
N TYR A 291 -36.50 11.16 -1.28
CA TYR A 291 -35.30 10.37 -1.58
C TYR A 291 -35.14 10.10 -3.08
N VAL A 292 -36.25 9.91 -3.80
CA VAL A 292 -36.22 9.76 -5.27
C VAL A 292 -35.74 11.05 -5.93
N PHE A 293 -36.21 12.22 -5.47
CA PHE A 293 -35.74 13.50 -5.99
C PHE A 293 -34.26 13.77 -5.65
N ALA A 294 -33.82 13.43 -4.44
CA ALA A 294 -32.40 13.56 -4.06
C ALA A 294 -31.49 12.68 -4.91
N PHE A 295 -31.89 11.43 -5.18
CA PHE A 295 -31.14 10.52 -6.04
C PHE A 295 -31.07 11.02 -7.49
N LEU A 296 -32.19 11.53 -8.03
CA LEU A 296 -32.22 12.08 -9.39
C LEU A 296 -31.33 13.32 -9.53
N ALA A 297 -31.34 14.21 -8.54
CA ALA A 297 -30.47 15.38 -8.52
C ALA A 297 -28.99 14.99 -8.45
N PHE A 298 -28.64 14.00 -7.63
CA PHE A 298 -27.28 13.47 -7.52
C PHE A 298 -26.80 12.86 -8.85
N ALA A 299 -27.64 12.06 -9.52
CA ALA A 299 -27.31 11.48 -10.82
C ALA A 299 -27.07 12.54 -11.92
N ILE A 300 -27.86 13.63 -11.91
CA ILE A 300 -27.67 14.75 -12.84
C ILE A 300 -26.34 15.46 -12.59
N VAL A 301 -25.97 15.70 -11.34
CA VAL A 301 -24.70 16.34 -10.98
C VAL A 301 -23.50 15.48 -11.41
N ILE A 302 -23.56 14.15 -11.21
CA ILE A 302 -22.52 13.25 -11.70
C ILE A 302 -22.43 13.28 -13.23
N GLY A 303 -23.57 13.21 -13.92
CA GLY A 303 -23.61 13.26 -15.38
C GLY A 303 -23.02 14.56 -15.97
N LEU A 304 -23.31 15.71 -15.34
CA LEU A 304 -22.73 17.00 -15.71
C LEU A 304 -21.21 17.05 -15.47
N ASN A 305 -20.73 16.54 -14.33
CA ASN A 305 -19.29 16.50 -14.06
C ASN A 305 -18.55 15.59 -15.05
N LEU A 306 -19.10 14.41 -15.36
CA LEU A 306 -18.54 13.52 -16.38
C LEU A 306 -18.54 14.16 -17.76
N TYR A 307 -19.62 14.86 -18.15
CA TYR A 307 -19.67 15.57 -19.42
C TYR A 307 -18.61 16.68 -19.51
N VAL A 308 -18.43 17.48 -18.46
CA VAL A 308 -17.39 18.51 -18.40
C VAL A 308 -16.00 17.88 -18.50
N TYR A 309 -15.76 16.80 -17.75
CA TYR A 309 -14.48 16.06 -17.79
C TYR A 309 -14.16 15.56 -19.20
N PHE A 310 -15.10 14.86 -19.86
CA PHE A 310 -14.92 14.39 -21.22
C PHE A 310 -14.72 15.54 -22.23
N SER A 311 -15.49 16.63 -22.10
CA SER A 311 -15.34 17.78 -22.98
C SER A 311 -13.97 18.48 -22.81
N MET A 312 -13.45 18.55 -21.58
CA MET A 312 -12.11 19.09 -21.32
C MET A 312 -11.02 18.19 -21.89
N ASN A 313 -11.15 16.87 -21.75
CA ASN A 313 -10.17 15.92 -22.30
C ASN A 313 -10.11 16.01 -23.83
N THR A 314 -11.25 16.09 -24.51
CA THR A 314 -11.27 16.26 -25.98
C THR A 314 -10.58 17.54 -26.45
N LYS A 315 -10.70 18.64 -25.69
CA LYS A 315 -9.99 19.89 -26.00
C LYS A 315 -8.50 19.79 -25.71
N LEU A 316 -8.11 19.02 -24.69
CA LEU A 316 -6.71 18.78 -24.35
C LEU A 316 -6.00 17.98 -25.46
N ASP A 317 -6.68 16.97 -26.02
CA ASP A 317 -6.18 16.17 -27.13
C ASP A 317 -6.01 17.03 -28.39
N GLU A 318 -6.98 17.91 -28.69
CA GLU A 318 -6.91 18.85 -29.82
C GLU A 318 -5.73 19.83 -29.67
N LEU A 319 -5.55 20.41 -28.47
CA LEU A 319 -4.41 21.30 -28.18
C LEU A 319 -3.06 20.57 -28.27
N SER A 320 -3.00 19.32 -27.80
CA SER A 320 -1.79 18.50 -27.88
C SER A 320 -1.41 18.20 -29.33
N SER A 321 -2.41 17.90 -30.17
CA SER A 321 -2.20 17.72 -31.61
C SER A 321 -1.73 18.99 -32.30
N GLN A 322 -2.29 20.15 -31.96
CA GLN A 322 -1.85 21.43 -32.50
C GLN A 322 -0.42 21.78 -32.08
N LEU A 323 -0.05 21.49 -30.83
CA LEU A 323 1.31 21.71 -30.33
C LEU A 323 2.33 20.83 -31.07
N ALA A 324 2.01 19.55 -31.30
CA ALA A 324 2.87 18.64 -32.05
C ALA A 324 3.07 19.11 -33.51
N GLU A 325 2.03 19.62 -34.16
CA GLU A 325 2.12 20.19 -35.51
C GLU A 325 3.02 21.44 -35.55
N GLN A 326 2.91 22.32 -34.54
CA GLN A 326 3.75 23.51 -34.43
C GLN A 326 5.22 23.14 -34.19
N GLN A 327 5.49 22.16 -33.33
CA GLN A 327 6.86 21.68 -33.10
C GLN A 327 7.49 21.14 -34.39
N THR A 328 6.73 20.36 -35.16
CA THR A 328 7.20 19.83 -36.46
C THR A 328 7.56 20.96 -37.45
N LYS A 329 6.82 22.08 -37.42
CA LYS A 329 7.12 23.25 -38.26
C LYS A 329 8.41 23.96 -37.81
N ILE A 330 8.63 24.07 -36.50
CA ILE A 330 9.85 24.65 -35.92
C ILE A 330 11.07 23.82 -36.34
N ASP A 331 11.02 22.50 -36.13
CA ASP A 331 12.11 21.59 -36.47
C ASP A 331 12.47 21.67 -37.97
N ARG A 332 11.47 21.84 -38.84
CA ARG A 332 11.70 22.01 -40.28
C ARG A 332 12.41 23.32 -40.62
N ILE A 333 12.09 24.41 -39.93
CA ILE A 333 12.74 25.72 -40.11
C ILE A 333 14.19 25.65 -39.63
N GLU A 334 14.45 25.02 -38.48
CA GLU A 334 15.80 24.84 -37.95
C GLU A 334 16.69 24.05 -38.92
N ASN A 335 16.19 22.94 -39.46
CA ASN A 335 16.91 22.15 -40.46
C ASN A 335 17.24 22.95 -41.74
N LEU A 336 16.28 23.73 -42.26
CA LEU A 336 16.53 24.59 -43.43
C LEU A 336 17.58 25.68 -43.13
N THR A 337 17.57 26.21 -41.92
CA THR A 337 18.53 27.24 -41.49
C THR A 337 19.95 26.67 -41.39
N GLN A 338 20.09 25.46 -40.82
CA GLN A 338 21.38 24.76 -40.77
C GLN A 338 21.91 24.44 -42.17
N GLN A 339 21.04 24.00 -43.08
CA GLN A 339 21.44 23.69 -44.44
C GLN A 339 21.90 24.92 -45.22
N ASN A 340 21.18 26.04 -45.09
CA ASN A 340 21.60 27.31 -45.70
C ASN A 340 22.95 27.81 -45.12
N GLN A 341 23.23 27.57 -43.84
CA GLN A 341 24.51 27.93 -43.23
C GLN A 341 25.66 27.09 -43.81
N LEU A 342 25.46 25.78 -43.97
CA LEU A 342 26.45 24.87 -44.58
C LEU A 342 26.75 25.24 -46.04
N ASP A 343 25.72 25.61 -46.81
CA ASP A 343 25.88 26.06 -48.19
C ASP A 343 26.67 27.39 -48.26
N LEU A 344 26.42 28.31 -47.32
CA LEU A 344 27.14 29.58 -47.23
C LEU A 344 28.62 29.39 -46.88
N ASP A 345 28.90 28.53 -45.89
CA ASP A 345 30.27 28.22 -45.48
C ASP A 345 31.05 27.56 -46.62
N SER A 346 30.40 26.65 -47.37
CA SER A 346 30.98 26.02 -48.57
C SER A 346 31.30 27.01 -49.69
N LEU A 347 30.49 28.06 -49.86
CA LEU A 347 30.74 29.13 -50.83
C LEU A 347 31.89 30.05 -50.40
N MET A 348 32.09 30.26 -49.08
CA MET A 348 33.19 31.06 -48.56
C MET A 348 34.55 30.36 -48.69
N GLU A 349 34.60 29.03 -48.60
CA GLU A 349 35.84 28.25 -48.81
C GLU A 349 36.32 28.24 -50.28
N LEU A 350 35.45 28.55 -51.25
CA LEU A 350 35.78 28.59 -52.68
C LEU A 350 36.33 29.93 -53.17
N GLN A 351 36.46 30.95 -52.30
CA GLN A 351 37.13 32.19 -52.69
C GLN A 351 38.66 31.99 -52.64
N PRO A 352 39.37 32.10 -53.79
CA PRO A 352 40.82 31.98 -53.80
C PRO A 352 41.42 33.13 -52.98
N SER A 353 42.38 32.80 -52.11
CA SER A 353 43.18 33.78 -51.38
C SER A 353 43.85 34.71 -52.39
N SER A 354 43.41 35.97 -52.44
CA SER A 354 44.09 37.02 -53.18
C SER A 354 45.40 37.34 -52.47
N GLU A 355 46.50 36.76 -52.97
CA GLU A 355 47.84 37.32 -52.80
C GLU A 355 48.07 38.50 -53.76
#